data_AF-A0AAD9V9L2-F1
#
_entry.id   AF-A0AAD9V9L2-F1
#
_cell.length_a   1.000
_cell.length_b   1.000
_cell.length_c   1.000
_cell.angle_alpha   90.00
_cell.angle_beta   90.00
_cell.angle_gamma   90.00
#
_symmetry.space_group_name_H-M   'P 1'
#
loop_
_entity.id
_entity.type
_entity.pdbx_description
1 polymer ?
#
loop_
_entity_poly.entity_id
_entity_poly.type
_entity_poly.pdbx_seq_one_letter_code
_entity_poly.pdbx_strand_id
1 'polypeptide(L)'
;MAEKSTSVAIQDINFPLKVCSPWTWRLANGFMAVFFALSAYVQINDPDPILWMLIYGIPCALCCSLVVSSSLQDNIVWKWTAIIHLVACIFGILYSLRALLKGQIDSKNPLNYEEGR
;
A
#
# COMPACT_ATOMS: atom_id res chain seq x y z
N MET A 1 -34.30 46.96 15.94
CA MET A 1 -32.85 47.08 15.76
C MET A 1 -32.39 45.79 15.12
N ALA A 2 -32.17 45.80 13.80
CA ALA A 2 -31.87 44.61 13.01
C ALA A 2 -30.34 44.44 12.95
N GLU A 3 -29.82 43.38 13.58
CA GLU A 3 -28.41 43.05 13.49
C GLU A 3 -28.18 42.07 12.34
N LYS A 4 -27.26 42.48 11.47
CA LYS A 4 -26.97 41.98 10.13
C LYS A 4 -26.15 40.69 10.23
N SER A 5 -26.73 39.55 9.87
CA SER A 5 -25.97 38.31 9.66
C SER A 5 -25.02 38.49 8.49
N THR A 6 -23.73 38.64 8.81
CA THR A 6 -22.64 38.68 7.83
C THR A 6 -22.41 37.26 7.33
N SER A 7 -23.12 36.86 6.28
CA SER A 7 -22.80 35.65 5.52
C SER A 7 -21.47 35.90 4.81
N VAL A 8 -20.38 35.37 5.38
CA VAL A 8 -19.11 35.24 4.66
C VAL A 8 -19.37 34.26 3.52
N ALA A 9 -19.50 34.80 2.30
CA ALA A 9 -19.56 34.00 1.10
C ALA A 9 -18.23 33.24 0.98
N ILE A 10 -18.25 31.95 1.34
CA ILE A 10 -17.18 31.03 0.96
C ILE A 10 -17.27 30.94 -0.55
N GLN A 11 -16.40 31.67 -1.23
CA GLN A 11 -16.25 31.59 -2.67
C GLN A 11 -15.74 30.18 -2.97
N ASP A 12 -16.62 29.34 -3.51
CA ASP A 12 -16.28 27.98 -3.95
C ASP A 12 -15.09 28.10 -4.91
N ILE A 13 -13.90 27.75 -4.42
CA ILE A 13 -12.72 27.64 -5.25
C ILE A 13 -13.04 26.49 -6.20
N ASN A 14 -13.52 26.84 -7.40
CA ASN A 14 -13.63 25.94 -8.53
C ASN A 14 -12.21 25.56 -8.93
N PHE A 15 -11.61 24.64 -8.18
CA PHE A 15 -10.53 23.84 -8.72
C PHE A 15 -11.12 23.14 -9.93
N PRO A 16 -10.55 23.31 -11.13
CA PRO A 16 -10.84 22.39 -12.21
C PRO A 16 -10.25 21.06 -11.75
N LEU A 17 -11.02 20.28 -10.99
CA LEU A 17 -10.76 18.88 -10.78
C LEU A 17 -10.93 18.28 -12.17
N LYS A 18 -9.81 18.27 -12.91
CA LYS A 18 -9.68 17.52 -14.14
C LYS A 18 -9.89 16.08 -13.71
N VAL A 19 -11.14 15.63 -13.76
CA VAL A 19 -11.52 14.25 -13.51
C VAL A 19 -10.64 13.46 -14.45
N CYS A 20 -9.68 12.73 -13.89
CA CYS A 20 -8.81 11.89 -14.70
C CYS A 20 -9.76 10.97 -15.47
N SER A 21 -9.58 10.86 -16.80
CA SER A 21 -10.42 9.96 -17.60
C SER A 21 -10.52 8.61 -16.88
N PRO A 22 -11.71 7.99 -16.79
CA PRO A 22 -11.87 6.70 -16.13
C PRO A 22 -10.82 5.66 -16.59
N TRP A 23 -10.38 5.78 -17.84
CA TRP A 23 -9.33 4.96 -18.43
C TRP A 23 -7.95 5.19 -17.85
N THR A 24 -7.57 6.44 -17.53
CA THR A 24 -6.27 6.74 -16.93
C THR A 24 -6.16 6.12 -15.54
N TRP A 25 -7.23 6.18 -14.74
CA TRP A 25 -7.27 5.54 -13.41
C TRP A 25 -7.13 4.01 -13.51
N ARG A 26 -7.84 3.41 -14.47
CA ARG A 26 -7.77 1.95 -14.71
C ARG A 26 -6.38 1.53 -15.19
N LEU A 27 -5.77 2.28 -16.11
CA LEU A 27 -4.42 2.00 -16.61
C LEU A 27 -3.37 2.13 -15.49
N ALA A 28 -3.46 3.16 -14.65
CA ALA A 28 -2.58 3.33 -13.50
C ALA A 28 -2.70 2.13 -12.55
N ASN A 29 -3.92 1.70 -12.21
CA ASN A 29 -4.13 0.52 -11.38
C ASN A 29 -3.65 -0.78 -12.06
N GLY A 30 -3.76 -0.90 -13.38
CA GLY A 30 -3.24 -2.05 -14.12
C GLY A 30 -1.73 -2.15 -14.03
N PHE A 31 -1.04 -1.02 -14.23
CA PHE A 31 0.41 -0.94 -14.04
C PHE A 31 0.82 -1.28 -12.59
N MET A 32 0.12 -0.71 -11.60
CA MET A 32 0.39 -1.00 -10.19
C MET A 32 0.14 -2.47 -9.83
N ALA A 33 -0.90 -3.09 -10.39
CA ALA A 33 -1.15 -4.52 -10.19
C ALA A 33 0.02 -5.38 -10.68
N VAL A 34 0.57 -5.08 -11.87
CA VAL A 34 1.76 -5.78 -12.39
C VAL A 34 2.96 -5.58 -11.47
N PHE A 35 3.19 -4.33 -11.02
CA PHE A 35 4.28 -4.03 -10.09
C PHE A 35 4.16 -4.84 -8.79
N PHE A 36 2.97 -4.86 -8.17
CA PHE A 36 2.74 -5.63 -6.96
C PHE A 36 2.82 -7.15 -7.18
N ALA A 37 2.39 -7.66 -8.34
CA ALA A 37 2.54 -9.08 -8.67
C ALA A 37 4.02 -9.47 -8.77
N LEU A 38 4.84 -8.66 -9.44
CA LEU A 38 6.29 -8.89 -9.52
C LEU A 38 6.93 -8.77 -8.13
N SER A 39 6.54 -7.77 -7.35
CA SER A 39 7.00 -7.59 -5.97
C SER A 39 6.63 -8.78 -5.09
N ALA A 40 5.46 -9.39 -5.26
CA ALA A 40 5.07 -10.60 -4.53
C ALA A 40 5.93 -11.79 -4.97
N TYR A 41 6.15 -11.95 -6.28
CA TYR A 41 6.89 -13.09 -6.83
C TYR A 41 8.32 -13.19 -6.30
N VAL A 42 9.04 -12.07 -6.22
CA VAL A 42 10.44 -12.07 -5.76
C VAL A 42 10.59 -12.50 -4.29
N GLN A 43 9.53 -12.44 -3.49
CA GLN A 43 9.56 -12.79 -2.07
C GLN A 43 9.64 -14.28 -1.79
N ILE A 44 9.57 -15.13 -2.83
CA ILE A 44 9.88 -16.56 -2.66
C ILE A 44 11.28 -16.80 -2.08
N ASN A 45 12.18 -15.82 -2.23
CA ASN A 45 13.55 -15.87 -1.72
C ASN A 45 13.70 -15.28 -0.29
N ASP A 46 12.63 -14.71 0.27
CA ASP A 46 12.67 -14.19 1.64
C ASP A 46 12.63 -15.33 2.66
N PRO A 47 13.14 -15.12 3.89
CA PRO A 47 13.01 -16.11 4.97
C PRO A 47 11.55 -16.42 5.35
N ASP A 48 10.64 -15.46 5.13
CA ASP A 48 9.20 -15.57 5.44
C ASP A 48 8.34 -15.32 4.18
N PRO A 49 8.43 -16.18 3.16
CA PRO A 49 7.94 -15.88 1.81
C PRO A 49 6.43 -15.67 1.79
N ILE A 50 5.66 -16.46 2.55
CA ILE A 50 4.20 -16.40 2.59
C ILE A 50 3.72 -15.03 3.11
N LEU A 51 4.32 -14.53 4.18
CA LEU A 51 3.94 -13.26 4.80
C LEU A 51 4.14 -12.11 3.81
N TRP A 52 5.32 -12.04 3.20
CA TRP A 52 5.68 -10.97 2.26
C TRP A 52 4.92 -11.07 0.95
N MET A 53 4.72 -12.28 0.42
CA MET A 53 3.86 -12.50 -0.75
C MET A 53 2.44 -12.02 -0.51
N LEU A 54 1.85 -12.22 0.67
CA LEU A 54 0.50 -11.74 0.98
C LEU A 54 0.46 -10.21 1.13
N ILE A 55 1.50 -9.60 1.73
CA ILE A 55 1.62 -8.14 1.83
C ILE A 55 1.61 -7.49 0.45
N TYR A 56 2.23 -8.08 -0.57
CA TYR A 56 2.17 -7.54 -1.94
C TYR A 56 0.99 -8.07 -2.77
N GLY A 57 0.51 -9.29 -2.49
CA GLY A 57 -0.58 -9.92 -3.22
C GLY A 57 -1.94 -9.27 -2.97
N ILE A 58 -2.22 -8.82 -1.75
CA ILE A 58 -3.47 -8.12 -1.42
C ILE A 58 -3.61 -6.80 -2.20
N PRO A 59 -2.63 -5.88 -2.21
CA PRO A 59 -2.73 -4.66 -3.01
C PRO A 59 -2.74 -4.94 -4.51
N CYS A 60 -2.07 -6.00 -4.98
CA CYS A 60 -2.23 -6.48 -6.36
C CYS A 60 -3.71 -6.79 -6.69
N ALA A 61 -4.39 -7.58 -5.85
CA ALA A 61 -5.80 -7.91 -6.04
C ALA A 61 -6.72 -6.67 -5.97
N LEU A 62 -6.46 -5.74 -5.05
CA LEU A 62 -7.19 -4.48 -4.95
C LEU A 62 -7.01 -3.63 -6.23
N CYS A 63 -5.78 -3.49 -6.74
CA CYS A 63 -5.53 -2.81 -8.00
C CYS A 63 -6.23 -3.50 -9.19
N CYS A 64 -6.16 -4.83 -9.28
CA CYS A 64 -6.88 -5.61 -10.30
C CYS A 64 -8.38 -5.35 -10.28
N SER A 65 -9.01 -5.25 -9.10
CA SER A 65 -10.44 -4.91 -9.01
C SER A 65 -10.75 -3.53 -9.59
N LEU A 66 -9.86 -2.55 -9.38
CA LEU A 66 -10.03 -1.18 -9.90
C LEU A 66 -9.80 -1.10 -11.41
N VAL A 67 -9.03 -2.02 -12.00
CA VAL A 67 -8.95 -2.20 -13.45
C VAL A 67 -10.29 -2.69 -14.01
N VAL A 68 -10.99 -3.60 -13.32
CA VAL A 68 -12.30 -4.11 -13.77
C VAL A 68 -13.35 -2.99 -13.71
N SER A 69 -13.49 -2.35 -12.55
CA SER A 69 -14.40 -1.22 -12.38
C SER A 69 -13.91 -0.27 -11.28
N SER A 70 -13.82 1.01 -11.60
CA SER A 70 -13.40 2.04 -10.64
C SER A 70 -14.42 2.23 -9.51
N SER A 71 -15.69 1.91 -9.74
CA SER A 71 -16.75 1.99 -8.72
C SER A 71 -16.66 0.91 -7.63
N LEU A 72 -15.79 -0.10 -7.78
CA LEU A 72 -15.54 -1.07 -6.71
C LEU A 72 -14.83 -0.45 -5.50
N GLN A 73 -14.14 0.67 -5.68
CA GLN A 73 -13.51 1.41 -4.57
C GLN A 73 -14.53 1.91 -3.54
N ASP A 74 -15.78 2.14 -3.97
CA ASP A 74 -16.85 2.59 -3.09
C ASP A 74 -17.45 1.47 -2.24
N ASN A 75 -17.19 0.21 -2.61
CA ASN A 75 -17.67 -0.96 -1.87
C ASN A 75 -17.02 -1.03 -0.49
N ILE A 76 -17.86 -1.27 0.52
CA ILE A 76 -17.44 -1.39 1.92
C ILE A 76 -16.41 -2.50 2.11
N VAL A 77 -16.54 -3.64 1.42
CA VAL A 77 -15.59 -4.75 1.47
C VAL A 77 -14.22 -4.30 0.98
N TRP A 78 -14.15 -3.60 -0.16
CA TRP A 78 -12.90 -3.10 -0.71
C TRP A 78 -12.20 -2.14 0.27
N LYS A 79 -12.96 -1.22 0.86
CA LYS A 79 -12.45 -0.26 1.86
C LYS A 79 -11.91 -0.96 3.10
N TRP A 80 -12.66 -1.90 3.67
CA TRP A 80 -12.20 -2.67 4.83
C TRP A 80 -10.99 -3.52 4.52
N THR A 81 -10.94 -4.18 3.36
CA THR A 81 -9.74 -4.92 2.93
C THR A 81 -8.52 -4.00 2.87
N ALA A 82 -8.65 -2.80 2.30
CA ALA A 82 -7.56 -1.82 2.27
C ALA A 82 -7.13 -1.37 3.68
N ILE A 83 -8.07 -1.11 4.58
CA ILE A 83 -7.79 -0.71 5.97
C ILE A 83 -7.09 -1.84 6.74
N ILE A 84 -7.63 -3.06 6.67
CA ILE A 84 -7.04 -4.24 7.33
C ILE A 84 -5.62 -4.49 6.79
N HIS A 85 -5.43 -4.31 5.48
CA HIS A 85 -4.12 -4.43 4.86
C HIS A 85 -3.12 -3.38 5.39
N LEU A 86 -3.53 -2.12 5.51
CA LEU A 86 -2.67 -1.08 6.12
C LEU A 86 -2.27 -1.44 7.56
N VAL A 87 -3.21 -1.96 8.35
CA VAL A 87 -2.92 -2.44 9.71
C VAL A 87 -1.92 -3.61 9.67
N ALA A 88 -2.12 -4.57 8.77
CA ALA A 88 -1.19 -5.69 8.58
C ALA A 88 0.22 -5.21 8.18
N CYS A 89 0.33 -4.17 7.35
CA CYS A 89 1.62 -3.55 7.00
C CYS A 89 2.31 -2.92 8.22
N ILE A 90 1.57 -2.27 9.13
CA ILE A 90 2.13 -1.77 10.39
C ILE A 90 2.72 -2.93 11.21
N PHE A 91 1.99 -4.04 11.34
CA PHE A 91 2.51 -5.23 12.01
C PHE A 91 3.73 -5.84 11.28
N GLY A 92 3.73 -5.86 9.94
CA GLY A 92 4.87 -6.32 9.13
C GLY A 92 6.13 -5.46 9.32
N ILE A 93 5.97 -4.15 9.47
CA ILE A 93 7.07 -3.23 9.81
C ILE A 93 7.62 -3.55 11.20
N LEU A 94 6.75 -3.74 12.20
CA LEU A 94 7.19 -4.10 13.56
C LEU A 94 7.91 -5.46 13.59
N TYR A 95 7.41 -6.43 12.82
CA TYR A 95 8.05 -7.73 12.63
C TYR A 95 9.45 -7.61 12.02
N SER A 96 9.57 -6.86 10.92
CA SER A 96 10.86 -6.61 10.25
C SER A 96 11.84 -5.89 11.16
N LEU A 97 11.36 -4.89 11.90
CA LEU A 97 12.20 -4.14 12.84
C LEU A 97 12.73 -5.06 13.94
N ARG A 98 11.90 -5.94 14.49
CA ARG A 98 12.33 -6.95 15.47
C ARG A 98 13.37 -7.90 14.87
N ALA A 99 13.16 -8.37 13.65
CA ALA A 99 14.08 -9.27 12.95
C ALA A 99 15.44 -8.58 12.69
N LEU A 100 15.42 -7.33 12.22
CA LEU A 100 16.63 -6.53 11.99
C LEU A 100 17.39 -6.26 13.29
N LEU A 101 16.70 -5.89 14.37
CA LEU A 101 17.33 -5.66 15.67
C LEU A 101 17.99 -6.94 16.20
N LYS A 102 17.32 -8.09 16.08
CA LYS A 102 17.91 -9.38 16.44
C LYS A 102 19.14 -9.69 15.59
N GLY A 103 19.06 -9.50 14.27
CA GLY A 103 20.18 -9.73 13.36
C GLY A 103 21.37 -8.80 13.61
N GLN A 104 21.14 -7.54 13.98
CA GLN A 104 22.21 -6.61 14.38
C GLN A 104 22.88 -7.05 15.69
N ILE A 105 22.12 -7.50 16.67
CA ILE A 105 22.66 -8.00 17.95
C ILE A 105 23.47 -9.29 17.75
N ASP A 106 23.07 -10.14 16.80
CA ASP A 106 23.71 -11.43 16.48
C ASP A 106 24.80 -11.32 15.40
N SER A 107 25.15 -10.09 14.98
CA SER A 107 26.09 -9.85 13.89
C SER A 107 27.55 -10.17 14.29
N LYS A 108 27.88 -11.45 14.35
CA LYS A 108 29.25 -11.92 14.08
C LYS A 108 29.53 -11.74 12.59
N ASN A 109 30.76 -11.36 12.24
CA ASN A 109 31.19 -11.26 10.84
C ASN A 109 30.77 -12.53 10.06
N PRO A 110 29.85 -12.45 9.09
CA PRO A 110 29.34 -13.62 8.37
C PRO A 110 30.44 -14.30 7.56
N LEU A 111 31.50 -13.55 7.22
CA LEU A 111 32.68 -14.08 6.53
C LEU A 111 33.59 -14.92 7.45
N ASN A 112 33.38 -15.00 8.76
CA ASN A 112 34.18 -15.90 9.60
C ASN A 112 34.09 -17.38 9.14
N TYR A 113 32.97 -17.79 8.55
CA TYR A 113 32.80 -19.13 7.99
C TYR A 113 33.53 -19.34 6.66
N GLU A 114 33.77 -18.27 5.89
CA GLU A 114 34.47 -18.32 4.60
C GLU A 114 35.97 -17.97 4.71
N GLU A 115 36.35 -17.17 5.71
CA GLU A 115 37.72 -16.74 6.01
C GLU A 115 38.53 -17.80 6.80
N GLY A 116 37.89 -18.90 7.24
CA GLY A 116 38.56 -20.04 7.89
C GLY A 116 39.26 -19.71 9.22
N ARG A 117 38.76 -18.70 9.95
CA ARG A 117 39.29 -18.25 11.25
C ARG A 117 38.46 -18.72 12.44
#